data_AF-A0ABC9THT5-F1
#
_entry.id   AF-A0ABC9THT5-F1
#
_cell.length_a   1.000
_cell.length_b   1.000
_cell.length_c   1.000
_cell.angle_alpha   90.00
_cell.angle_beta   90.00
_cell.angle_gamma   90.00
#
_symmetry.space_group_name_H-M   'P 1'
#
loop_
_entity.id
_entity.type
_entity.pdbx_description
1 polymer ?
#
loop_
_entity_poly.entity_id
_entity_poly.type
_entity_poly.pdbx_seq_one_letter_code
_entity_poly.pdbx_strand_id
1 'polypeptide(L)'
;MKKEANFDEVLFSLGQEVIQVLIHRGASLEDAQDAVSQTYTTIFSILPEITSENLRPWFFRVTFNYYITMYRKKKRERTFVANSHPVQSIEKMEGQELLLLIDSLKDEEQELVLLKYYYQLSYAEIALILELSVENVRKKLYRTRQKLKKELEE
;
A
#
# COMPACT_ATOMS: atom_id res chain seq x y z
N MET A 1 20.95 -16.10 -23.00
CA MET A 1 21.70 -14.84 -23.20
C MET A 1 20.86 -13.67 -23.73
N LYS A 2 20.41 -13.58 -25.00
CA LYS A 2 19.65 -12.37 -25.47
C LYS A 2 18.24 -12.18 -24.87
N LYS A 3 17.57 -13.26 -24.44
CA LYS A 3 16.25 -13.17 -23.77
C LYS A 3 16.35 -12.75 -22.30
N GLU A 4 17.46 -13.09 -21.62
CA GLU A 4 17.68 -12.76 -20.19
C GLU A 4 18.07 -11.30 -20.02
N ALA A 5 18.93 -10.75 -20.89
CA ALA A 5 19.31 -9.33 -20.84
C ALA A 5 18.10 -8.38 -20.99
N ASN A 6 17.11 -8.75 -21.80
CA ASN A 6 15.87 -7.97 -21.94
C ASN A 6 15.00 -8.06 -20.68
N PHE A 7 14.96 -9.22 -20.02
CA PHE A 7 14.17 -9.39 -18.80
C PHE A 7 14.73 -8.55 -17.64
N ASP A 8 16.04 -8.57 -17.42
CA ASP A 8 16.68 -7.80 -16.35
C ASP A 8 16.50 -6.28 -16.54
N GLU A 9 16.60 -5.79 -17.78
CA GLU A 9 16.35 -4.38 -18.12
C GLU A 9 14.89 -4.00 -17.86
N VAL A 10 13.93 -4.83 -18.27
CA VAL A 10 12.50 -4.62 -18.01
C VAL A 10 12.22 -4.62 -16.52
N LEU A 11 12.78 -5.58 -15.78
CA LEU A 11 12.62 -5.70 -14.34
C LEU A 11 13.20 -4.49 -13.60
N PHE A 12 14.39 -4.05 -14.00
CA PHE A 12 15.02 -2.86 -13.43
C PHE A 12 14.22 -1.58 -13.70
N SER A 13 13.77 -1.38 -14.95
CA SER A 13 12.91 -0.26 -15.32
C SER A 13 11.61 -0.25 -14.52
N LEU A 14 11.03 -1.42 -14.30
CA LEU A 14 9.80 -1.58 -13.54
C LEU A 14 9.98 -1.21 -12.06
N GLY A 15 11.11 -1.61 -11.45
CA GLY A 15 11.42 -1.17 -10.09
C GLY A 15 11.63 0.34 -9.97
N GLN A 16 12.32 0.96 -10.94
CA GLN A 16 12.45 2.43 -10.95
C GLN A 16 11.08 3.12 -11.07
N GLU A 17 10.22 2.61 -11.95
CA GLU A 17 8.85 3.11 -12.09
C GLU A 17 8.07 3.01 -10.78
N VAL A 18 8.07 1.83 -10.14
CA VAL A 18 7.32 1.62 -8.89
C VAL A 18 7.86 2.48 -7.75
N ILE A 19 9.18 2.70 -7.68
CA ILE A 19 9.78 3.64 -6.71
C ILE A 19 9.20 5.04 -6.90
N GLN A 20 9.18 5.55 -8.14
CA GLN A 20 8.64 6.88 -8.42
C GLN A 20 7.15 6.98 -8.07
N VAL A 21 6.38 5.94 -8.36
CA VAL A 21 4.95 5.87 -8.00
C VAL A 21 4.76 5.88 -6.48
N LEU A 22 5.53 5.10 -5.73
CA LEU A 22 5.45 5.06 -4.26
C LEU A 22 5.82 6.41 -3.64
N ILE A 23 6.87 7.06 -4.15
CA ILE A 23 7.29 8.40 -3.68
C ILE A 23 6.21 9.44 -3.96
N HIS A 24 5.63 9.45 -5.16
CA HIS A 24 4.49 10.34 -5.49
C HIS A 24 3.28 10.10 -4.57
N ARG A 25 3.16 8.91 -3.99
CA ARG A 25 2.11 8.51 -3.04
C ARG A 25 2.50 8.69 -1.58
N GLY A 26 3.62 9.35 -1.30
CA GLY A 26 4.05 9.74 0.05
C GLY A 26 4.95 8.74 0.77
N ALA A 27 5.49 7.72 0.09
CA ALA A 27 6.56 6.89 0.64
C ALA A 27 7.88 7.67 0.71
N SER A 28 8.73 7.35 1.70
CA SER A 28 10.13 7.78 1.64
C SER A 28 10.87 7.02 0.54
N LEU A 29 11.98 7.58 0.04
CA LEU A 29 12.84 6.89 -0.92
C LEU A 29 13.32 5.54 -0.38
N GLU A 30 13.72 5.50 0.88
CA GLU A 30 14.19 4.29 1.57
C GLU A 30 13.09 3.22 1.62
N ASP A 31 11.87 3.58 2.03
CA ASP A 31 10.74 2.65 2.09
C ASP A 31 10.37 2.09 0.71
N ALA A 32 10.44 2.93 -0.33
CA ALA A 32 10.15 2.53 -1.69
C ALA A 32 11.24 1.57 -2.24
N GLN A 33 12.51 1.87 -1.97
CA GLN A 33 13.65 1.03 -2.37
C GLN A 33 13.63 -0.33 -1.64
N ASP A 34 13.33 -0.34 -0.35
CA ASP A 34 13.21 -1.57 0.43
C ASP A 34 12.10 -2.48 -0.12
N ALA A 35 10.93 -1.92 -0.39
CA ALA A 35 9.81 -2.68 -0.95
C ALA A 35 10.15 -3.30 -2.32
N VAL A 36 10.83 -2.56 -3.19
CA VAL A 36 11.31 -3.07 -4.49
C VAL A 36 12.39 -4.13 -4.32
N SER A 37 13.35 -3.93 -3.41
CA SER A 37 14.41 -4.89 -3.11
C SER A 37 13.85 -6.24 -2.63
N GLN A 38 12.86 -6.21 -1.74
CA GLN A 38 12.13 -7.40 -1.33
C GLN A 38 11.43 -8.08 -2.52
N THR A 39 10.80 -7.30 -3.39
CA THR A 39 10.11 -7.82 -4.59
C THR A 39 11.08 -8.51 -5.55
N TYR A 40 12.26 -7.93 -5.78
CA TYR A 40 13.31 -8.58 -6.57
C TYR A 40 13.75 -9.89 -5.94
N THR A 41 13.87 -9.96 -4.63
CA THR A 41 14.23 -11.22 -3.96
C THR A 41 13.15 -12.29 -4.19
N THR A 42 11.87 -11.91 -4.16
CA THR A 42 10.75 -12.82 -4.44
C THR A 42 10.68 -13.25 -5.90
N ILE A 43 11.00 -12.37 -6.86
CA ILE A 43 10.80 -12.71 -8.27
C ILE A 43 11.73 -13.84 -8.73
N PHE A 44 12.95 -13.88 -8.21
CA PHE A 44 13.91 -14.92 -8.58
C PHE A 44 13.46 -16.33 -8.16
N SER A 45 12.62 -16.46 -7.12
CA SER A 45 12.10 -17.77 -6.70
C SER A 45 10.91 -18.26 -7.53
N ILE A 46 10.24 -17.36 -8.27
CA ILE A 46 9.07 -17.69 -9.11
C ILE A 46 9.31 -17.46 -10.62
N LEU A 47 10.56 -17.17 -10.99
CA LEU A 47 10.96 -16.82 -12.35
C LEU A 47 10.47 -17.81 -13.43
N PRO A 48 10.37 -19.14 -13.18
CA PRO A 48 9.83 -20.08 -14.17
C PRO A 48 8.34 -19.89 -14.51
N GLU A 49 7.57 -19.28 -13.60
CA GLU A 49 6.11 -19.12 -13.71
C GLU A 49 5.70 -17.71 -14.17
N ILE A 50 6.62 -16.74 -14.08
CA ILE A 50 6.39 -15.36 -14.50
C ILE A 50 6.53 -15.25 -16.02
N THR A 51 5.56 -14.62 -16.66
CA THR A 51 5.58 -14.28 -18.10
C THR A 51 5.66 -12.76 -18.25
N SER A 52 6.03 -12.28 -19.44
CA SER A 52 6.03 -10.84 -19.73
C SER A 52 4.68 -10.15 -19.50
N GLU A 53 3.58 -10.89 -19.68
CA GLU A 53 2.22 -10.36 -19.55
C GLU A 53 1.80 -10.18 -18.09
N ASN A 54 2.20 -11.13 -17.22
CA ASN A 54 1.83 -11.10 -15.80
C ASN A 54 2.88 -10.39 -14.92
N LEU A 55 4.10 -10.18 -15.42
CA LEU A 55 5.21 -9.56 -14.70
C LEU A 55 4.83 -8.22 -14.09
N ARG A 56 4.33 -7.29 -14.91
CA ARG A 56 4.03 -5.93 -14.46
C ARG A 56 2.93 -5.90 -13.39
N PRO A 57 1.73 -6.48 -13.62
CA PRO A 57 0.70 -6.55 -12.58
C PRO A 57 1.17 -7.25 -11.30
N TRP A 58 1.91 -8.35 -11.45
CA TRP A 58 2.44 -9.10 -10.31
C TRP A 58 3.43 -8.26 -9.49
N PHE A 59 4.36 -7.59 -10.15
CA PHE A 59 5.41 -6.80 -9.51
C PHE A 59 4.80 -5.63 -8.74
N PHE A 60 3.90 -4.87 -9.36
CA PHE A 60 3.17 -3.80 -8.67
C PHE A 60 2.43 -4.34 -7.44
N ARG A 61 1.68 -5.44 -7.58
CA ARG A 61 0.97 -6.04 -6.43
C ARG A 61 1.93 -6.39 -5.28
N VAL A 62 2.99 -7.14 -5.58
CA VAL A 62 3.92 -7.64 -4.56
C VAL A 62 4.68 -6.49 -3.89
N THR A 63 5.17 -5.52 -4.66
CA THR A 63 5.86 -4.35 -4.09
C THR A 63 4.93 -3.53 -3.20
N PHE A 64 3.70 -3.27 -3.63
CA PHE A 64 2.74 -2.53 -2.82
C PHE A 64 2.38 -3.31 -1.54
N ASN A 65 2.22 -4.63 -1.60
CA ASN A 65 1.96 -5.46 -0.41
C ASN A 65 3.11 -5.40 0.59
N TYR A 66 4.37 -5.46 0.13
CA TYR A 66 5.54 -5.28 0.99
C TYR A 66 5.55 -3.89 1.63
N TYR A 67 5.38 -2.84 0.82
CA TYR A 67 5.35 -1.46 1.30
C TYR A 67 4.28 -1.24 2.37
N ILE A 68 3.04 -1.68 2.13
CA ILE A 68 1.93 -1.53 3.09
C ILE A 68 2.21 -2.31 4.37
N THR A 69 2.78 -3.52 4.27
CA THR A 69 3.16 -4.32 5.44
C THR A 69 4.22 -3.63 6.29
N MET A 70 5.26 -3.08 5.66
CA MET A 70 6.31 -2.33 6.34
C MET A 70 5.76 -1.06 7.00
N TYR A 71 4.92 -0.31 6.28
CA TYR A 71 4.27 0.88 6.79
C TYR A 71 3.44 0.59 8.04
N ARG A 72 2.63 -0.48 8.03
CA ARG A 72 1.84 -0.92 9.20
C ARG A 72 2.72 -1.24 10.40
N LYS A 73 3.83 -1.95 10.17
CA LYS A 73 4.78 -2.27 11.23
C LYS A 73 5.37 -1.00 11.84
N LYS A 74 5.82 -0.05 11.02
CA LYS A 74 6.34 1.26 11.46
C LYS A 74 5.28 2.09 12.19
N LYS A 75 4.01 2.11 11.72
CA LYS A 75 2.90 2.79 12.41
C LYS A 75 2.72 2.22 13.82
N ARG A 76 2.62 0.89 13.96
CA ARG A 76 2.46 0.22 15.27
C ARG A 76 3.60 0.49 16.23
N GLU A 77 4.85 0.44 15.74
CA GLU A 77 6.03 0.74 16.55
C GLU A 77 6.03 2.20 17.04
N ARG A 78 5.69 3.16 16.17
CA ARG A 78 5.55 4.58 16.56
C ARG A 78 4.46 4.80 17.60
N THR A 79 3.29 4.18 17.42
CA THR A 79 2.18 4.29 18.39
C THR A 79 2.56 3.69 19.74
N PHE A 80 3.25 2.54 19.76
CA PHE A 80 3.74 1.93 21.00
C PHE A 80 4.74 2.83 21.73
N VAL A 81 5.71 3.40 21.00
CA VAL A 81 6.69 4.34 21.58
C VAL A 81 6.01 5.61 22.13
N ALA A 82 5.07 6.19 21.39
CA ALA A 82 4.31 7.37 21.83
C ALA A 82 3.47 7.08 23.10
N ASN A 83 2.89 5.89 23.21
CA ASN A 83 2.15 5.48 24.40
C ASN A 83 3.07 5.19 25.60
N SER A 84 4.33 4.83 25.37
CA SER A 84 5.34 4.61 26.42
C SER A 84 6.04 5.89 26.91
N HIS A 85 5.96 6.99 26.14
CA HIS A 85 6.50 8.29 26.49
C HIS A 85 5.49 9.39 26.11
N PRO A 86 4.67 9.90 27.06
CA PRO A 86 3.65 10.90 26.76
C PRO A 86 4.31 12.27 26.62
N VAL A 87 4.96 12.52 25.48
CA VAL A 87 5.43 13.85 25.11
C VAL A 87 4.39 14.49 24.19
N GLN A 88 3.86 15.61 24.69
CA GLN A 88 2.86 16.49 24.10
C GLN A 88 3.00 16.64 22.57
N SER A 89 1.95 16.29 21.85
CA SER A 89 1.75 16.76 20.47
C SER A 89 0.28 17.12 20.29
N ILE A 90 -0.08 18.30 20.81
CA ILE A 90 -1.42 18.92 20.75
C ILE A 90 -1.64 19.65 19.40
N GLU A 91 -0.64 19.74 18.51
CA GLU A 91 -0.73 20.59 17.31
C GLU A 91 -1.24 19.91 16.02
N LYS A 92 -1.86 18.73 16.08
CA LYS A 92 -2.45 18.08 14.88
C LYS A 92 -3.90 17.63 15.11
N MET A 93 -4.74 18.52 15.62
CA MET A 93 -6.15 18.21 15.89
C MET A 93 -6.98 17.92 14.63
N GLU A 94 -6.67 18.50 13.47
CA GLU A 94 -7.48 18.29 12.26
C GLU A 94 -7.30 16.91 11.59
N GLY A 95 -6.24 16.16 11.92
CA GLY A 95 -5.96 14.83 11.36
C GLY A 95 -6.24 13.66 12.30
N GLN A 96 -6.41 13.91 13.61
CA GLN A 96 -6.63 12.87 14.61
C GLN A 96 -8.04 12.31 14.55
N GLU A 97 -9.06 13.13 14.29
CA GLU A 97 -10.45 12.64 14.16
C GLU A 97 -10.57 11.63 13.02
N LEU A 98 -9.97 11.92 11.85
CA LEU A 98 -9.97 10.98 10.72
C LEU A 98 -9.17 9.70 11.05
N LEU A 99 -8.05 9.81 11.78
CA LEU A 99 -7.28 8.63 12.19
C LEU A 99 -8.03 7.78 13.21
N LEU A 100 -8.74 8.39 14.17
CA LEU A 100 -9.55 7.70 15.18
C LEU A 100 -10.78 7.03 14.53
N LEU A 101 -11.41 7.70 13.56
CA LEU A 101 -12.53 7.18 12.79
C LEU A 101 -12.10 6.07 11.82
N ILE A 102 -10.85 6.11 11.33
CA ILE A 102 -10.26 4.97 10.63
C ILE A 102 -9.98 3.86 11.64
N ASP A 103 -9.39 4.16 12.81
CA ASP A 103 -9.08 3.15 13.83
C ASP A 103 -10.34 2.42 14.38
N SER A 104 -11.55 2.97 14.23
CA SER A 104 -12.84 2.30 14.56
C SER A 104 -13.30 1.26 13.51
N LEU A 105 -12.76 1.31 12.29
CA LEU A 105 -13.06 0.37 11.22
C LEU A 105 -12.36 -0.98 11.43
N LYS A 106 -12.87 -2.04 10.80
CA LYS A 106 -12.15 -3.33 10.75
C LYS A 106 -10.89 -3.18 9.89
N ASP A 107 -9.85 -3.97 10.17
CA ASP A 107 -8.55 -3.92 9.46
C ASP A 107 -8.68 -3.87 7.92
N GLU A 108 -9.57 -4.67 7.33
CA GLU A 108 -9.83 -4.68 5.87
C GLU A 108 -10.44 -3.36 5.35
N GLU A 109 -11.30 -2.72 6.14
CA GLU A 109 -11.98 -1.47 5.79
C GLU A 109 -11.00 -0.29 5.92
N GLN A 110 -10.17 -0.29 6.97
CA GLN A 110 -9.08 0.66 7.14
C GLN A 110 -8.12 0.61 5.96
N GLU A 111 -7.74 -0.60 5.55
CA GLU A 111 -6.87 -0.83 4.41
C GLU A 111 -7.43 -0.21 3.14
N LEU A 112 -8.70 -0.47 2.83
CA LEU A 112 -9.36 0.11 1.66
C LEU A 112 -9.36 1.64 1.67
N VAL A 113 -9.65 2.25 2.83
CA VAL A 113 -9.69 3.71 2.98
C VAL A 113 -8.29 4.30 2.84
N LEU A 114 -7.29 3.70 3.46
CA LEU A 114 -5.90 4.15 3.39
C LEU A 114 -5.37 4.05 1.95
N LEU A 115 -5.56 2.89 1.30
CA LEU A 115 -5.19 2.70 -0.11
C LEU A 115 -5.90 3.71 -1.00
N LYS A 116 -7.20 3.99 -0.78
CA LYS A 116 -7.95 4.88 -1.66
C LYS A 116 -7.63 6.35 -1.48
N TYR A 117 -7.56 6.84 -0.24
CA TYR A 117 -7.54 8.28 0.04
C TYR A 117 -6.16 8.79 0.45
N TYR A 118 -5.40 8.00 1.20
CA TYR A 118 -4.05 8.40 1.59
C TYR A 118 -3.06 8.14 0.44
N TYR A 119 -3.05 6.93 -0.08
CA TYR A 119 -2.17 6.55 -1.20
C TYR A 119 -2.73 6.90 -2.58
N GLN A 120 -3.95 7.42 -2.64
CA GLN A 120 -4.61 7.89 -3.87
C GLN A 120 -4.68 6.81 -4.97
N LEU A 121 -4.83 5.55 -4.59
CA LEU A 121 -4.89 4.44 -5.55
C LEU A 121 -6.20 4.44 -6.34
N SER A 122 -6.12 3.98 -7.59
CA SER A 122 -7.30 3.67 -8.40
C SER A 122 -7.97 2.39 -7.92
N TYR A 123 -9.26 2.21 -8.25
CA TYR A 123 -9.97 0.97 -7.91
C TYR A 123 -9.32 -0.28 -8.53
N ALA A 124 -8.70 -0.14 -9.69
CA ALA A 124 -7.99 -1.23 -10.37
C ALA A 124 -6.71 -1.62 -9.61
N GLU A 125 -5.94 -0.65 -9.14
CA GLU A 125 -4.73 -0.91 -8.35
C GLU A 125 -5.08 -1.52 -6.99
N ILE A 126 -6.11 -1.02 -6.33
CA ILE A 126 -6.59 -1.60 -5.06
C ILE A 126 -7.08 -3.04 -5.27
N ALA A 127 -7.78 -3.30 -6.38
CA ALA A 127 -8.22 -4.64 -6.74
C ALA A 127 -7.05 -5.60 -6.94
N LEU A 128 -5.97 -5.13 -7.58
CA LEU A 128 -4.73 -5.91 -7.74
C LEU A 128 -4.06 -6.20 -6.40
N ILE A 129 -3.93 -5.19 -5.52
CA ILE A 129 -3.29 -5.30 -4.21
C ILE A 129 -4.04 -6.28 -3.30
N LEU A 130 -5.36 -6.13 -3.23
CA LEU A 130 -6.22 -6.90 -2.31
C LEU A 130 -6.75 -8.21 -2.90
N GLU A 131 -6.40 -8.55 -4.14
CA GLU A 131 -6.90 -9.73 -4.85
C GLU A 131 -8.44 -9.78 -4.92
N LEU A 132 -9.04 -8.62 -5.15
CA LEU A 132 -10.49 -8.46 -5.28
C LEU A 132 -10.85 -8.05 -6.71
N SER A 133 -12.12 -8.25 -7.09
CA SER A 133 -12.62 -7.59 -8.30
C SER A 133 -12.76 -6.08 -8.07
N VAL A 134 -12.60 -5.28 -9.13
CA VAL A 134 -12.83 -3.82 -9.08
C VAL A 134 -14.23 -3.50 -8.56
N GLU A 135 -15.22 -4.32 -8.90
CA GLU A 135 -16.60 -4.20 -8.41
C GLU A 135 -16.71 -4.46 -6.91
N ASN A 136 -16.00 -5.46 -6.39
CA ASN A 136 -15.94 -5.72 -4.95
C ASN A 136 -15.27 -4.56 -4.21
N VAL A 137 -14.19 -3.99 -4.75
CA VAL A 137 -13.54 -2.80 -4.18
C VAL A 137 -14.52 -1.62 -4.11
N ARG A 138 -15.25 -1.33 -5.20
CA ARG A 138 -16.26 -0.26 -5.21
C ARG A 138 -17.35 -0.49 -4.16
N LYS A 139 -17.92 -1.70 -4.11
CA LYS A 139 -18.97 -2.05 -3.16
C LYS A 139 -18.49 -1.96 -1.71
N LYS A 140 -17.29 -2.48 -1.40
CA LYS A 140 -16.71 -2.38 -0.06
C LYS A 140 -16.45 -0.93 0.32
N LEU A 141 -15.79 -0.13 -0.52
CA LEU A 141 -15.54 1.29 -0.26
C LEU A 141 -16.83 2.09 -0.07
N TYR A 142 -17.87 1.82 -0.87
CA TYR A 142 -19.17 2.45 -0.68
C TYR A 142 -19.74 2.15 0.71
N ARG A 143 -19.77 0.88 1.12
CA ARG A 143 -20.26 0.47 2.45
C ARG A 143 -19.44 1.09 3.58
N THR A 144 -18.11 1.08 3.46
CA THR A 144 -17.22 1.70 4.45
C THR A 144 -17.48 3.21 4.57
N ARG A 145 -17.67 3.93 3.46
CA ARG A 145 -18.04 5.36 3.48
C ARG A 145 -19.37 5.61 4.18
N GLN A 146 -20.38 4.76 3.93
CA GLN A 146 -21.68 4.90 4.59
C GLN A 146 -21.59 4.68 6.10
N LYS A 147 -20.74 3.73 6.54
CA LYS A 147 -20.46 3.51 7.96
C LYS A 147 -19.76 4.71 8.60
N LEU A 148 -18.68 5.20 7.98
CA LEU A 148 -17.96 6.39 8.46
C LEU A 148 -18.87 7.63 8.52
N LYS A 149 -19.72 7.82 7.50
CA LYS A 149 -20.69 8.92 7.47
C LYS A 149 -21.66 8.84 8.66
N LYS A 150 -22.15 7.66 9.00
CA LYS A 150 -23.04 7.46 10.14
C LYS A 150 -22.35 7.79 11.46
N GLU A 151 -21.11 7.35 11.64
CA GLU A 151 -20.31 7.64 12.84
C GLU A 151 -19.93 9.13 12.98
N LEU A 152 -19.96 9.92 11.89
CA LEU A 152 -19.74 11.36 11.89
C LEU A 152 -21.02 12.18 12.12
N GLU A 153 -22.20 11.60 11.86
CA GLU A 153 -23.51 12.25 12.04
C GLU A 153 -24.14 11.94 13.41
N GLU A 154 -23.60 10.97 14.16
CA GLU A 154 -23.93 10.65 15.57
C GLU A 154 -22.98 11.35 16.55
#